data_AF-A0A7R9UWD1-F1
#
_entry.id   AF-A0A7R9UWD1-F1
#
_cell.length_a   1.000
_cell.length_b   1.000
_cell.length_c   1.000
_cell.angle_alpha   90.00
_cell.angle_beta   90.00
_cell.angle_gamma   90.00
#
_symmetry.space_group_name_H-M   'P 1'
#
loop_
_entity.id
_entity.type
_entity.pdbx_description
1 polymer ?
#
loop_
_entity_poly.entity_id
_entity_poly.type
_entity_poly.pdbx_seq_one_letter_code
_entity_poly.pdbx_strand_id
1 'polypeptide(L)'
;PNAVAVRADAALGGGGGNGGEAEATAAEVRALIAQSDAVLSLLPAHLHAHVARACVDARTPLVTASYVSDAMRALAPAAAAAGVPILCEMGLDPGIDHMSAMALLDGVRARGGTVVSLASACG
;
A
#
# COMPACT_ATOMS: atom_id res chain seq x y z
N PRO A 1 -10.35 17.46 0.82
CA PRO A 1 -9.42 16.34 1.06
C PRO A 1 -8.36 16.35 -0.04
N ASN A 2 -7.11 16.62 0.34
CA ASN A 2 -5.93 16.64 -0.53
C ASN A 2 -5.31 15.24 -0.53
N ALA A 3 -5.82 14.35 -1.38
CA ALA A 3 -5.19 13.06 -1.63
C ALA A 3 -4.11 13.24 -2.72
N VAL A 4 -2.88 12.86 -2.42
CA VAL A 4 -1.79 12.85 -3.41
C VAL A 4 -1.56 11.42 -3.87
N ALA A 5 -1.74 11.22 -5.17
CA ALA A 5 -1.22 10.03 -5.83
C ALA A 5 0.29 10.23 -6.03
N VAL A 6 1.11 9.49 -5.30
CA VAL A 6 2.56 9.54 -5.49
C VAL A 6 2.88 8.67 -6.71
N ARG A 7 2.93 9.33 -7.88
CA ARG A 7 3.66 8.86 -9.05
C ARG A 7 5.09 9.38 -8.93
N ALA A 8 5.93 8.60 -8.29
CA ALA A 8 7.35 8.88 -8.13
C ALA A 8 8.12 7.81 -8.90
N ASP A 9 8.36 8.06 -10.18
CA ASP A 9 8.84 7.03 -11.09
C ASP A 9 10.30 6.62 -10.80
N ALA A 10 11.08 7.36 -10.00
CA ALA A 10 12.38 6.87 -9.49
C ALA A 10 13.00 7.61 -8.27
N ALA A 11 12.28 8.50 -7.58
CA ALA A 11 12.84 9.32 -6.47
C ALA A 11 13.46 8.53 -5.29
N LEU A 12 13.03 7.28 -5.10
CA LEU A 12 13.36 6.46 -3.92
C LEU A 12 14.21 5.22 -4.25
N GLY A 13 14.57 5.02 -5.51
CA GLY A 13 15.41 3.91 -5.97
C GLY A 13 16.35 4.39 -7.06
N GLY A 14 17.62 4.61 -6.74
CA GLY A 14 18.61 5.04 -7.72
C GLY A 14 18.69 4.10 -8.91
N GLY A 15 18.20 4.53 -10.07
CA GLY A 15 18.24 3.78 -11.31
C GLY A 15 17.67 4.61 -12.46
N GLY A 16 18.55 5.03 -13.37
CA GLY A 16 18.24 5.97 -14.44
C GLY A 16 17.19 5.48 -15.45
N GLY A 17 16.26 6.38 -15.78
CA GLY A 17 15.33 6.25 -16.90
C GLY A 17 15.45 7.46 -17.83
N ASN A 18 15.71 7.21 -19.11
CA ASN A 18 15.59 8.21 -20.17
C ASN A 18 14.11 8.44 -20.48
N GLY A 19 13.52 9.52 -19.97
CA GLY A 19 12.17 9.98 -20.30
C GLY A 19 11.98 11.41 -19.78
N GLY A 20 11.55 12.33 -20.65
CA GLY A 20 11.64 13.78 -20.45
C GLY A 20 10.66 14.42 -19.45
N GLU A 21 10.40 13.80 -18.30
CA GLU A 21 9.66 14.43 -17.19
C GLU A 21 10.62 14.67 -16.01
N ALA A 22 10.49 15.83 -15.35
CA ALA A 22 11.32 16.17 -14.21
C ALA A 22 11.04 15.20 -13.05
N GLU A 23 12.03 14.38 -12.72
CA GLU A 23 11.95 13.40 -11.63
C GLU A 23 11.92 14.12 -10.28
N ALA A 24 10.87 13.91 -9.49
CA ALA A 24 10.77 14.49 -8.15
C ALA A 24 11.88 13.93 -7.25
N THR A 25 12.54 14.79 -6.48
CA THR A 25 13.56 14.37 -5.51
C THR A 25 12.91 13.74 -4.28
N ALA A 26 13.68 12.94 -3.53
CA ALA A 26 13.21 12.36 -2.27
C ALA A 26 12.74 13.42 -1.24
N ALA A 27 13.32 14.62 -1.27
CA ALA A 27 12.92 15.73 -0.42
C ALA A 27 11.55 16.30 -0.82
N GLU A 28 11.32 16.49 -2.12
CA GLU A 28 10.02 16.94 -2.65
C GLU A 28 8.92 15.91 -2.38
N VAL A 29 9.21 14.61 -2.55
CA VAL A 29 8.27 13.54 -2.20
C VAL A 29 7.89 13.60 -0.72
N ARG A 30 8.85 13.77 0.19
CA ARG A 30 8.56 13.92 1.63
C ARG A 30 7.71 15.16 1.93
N ALA A 31 8.00 16.28 1.28
CA ALA A 31 7.22 17.50 1.44
C ALA A 31 5.77 17.32 0.97
N LEU A 32 5.56 16.61 -0.15
CA LEU A 32 4.22 16.27 -0.65
C LEU A 32 3.48 15.35 0.33
N ILE A 33 4.14 14.30 0.83
CA ILE A 33 3.55 13.37 1.81
C ILE A 33 3.09 14.13 3.07
N ALA A 34 3.92 15.04 3.60
CA ALA A 34 3.59 15.81 4.80
C ALA A 34 2.44 16.81 4.62
N GLN A 35 2.15 17.22 3.38
CA GLN A 35 1.04 18.13 3.04
C GLN A 35 -0.25 17.38 2.65
N SER A 36 -0.20 16.05 2.60
CA SER A 36 -1.30 15.21 2.12
C SER A 36 -2.15 14.67 3.27
N ASP A 37 -3.44 14.50 3.04
CA ASP A 37 -4.33 13.80 3.98
C ASP A 37 -4.12 12.28 3.95
N ALA A 38 -3.70 11.76 2.79
CA ALA A 38 -3.39 10.36 2.56
C ALA A 38 -2.53 10.21 1.29
N VAL A 39 -1.79 9.11 1.23
CA VAL A 39 -0.92 8.73 0.10
C VAL A 39 -1.43 7.46 -0.55
N LEU A 40 -1.55 7.48 -1.88
CA LEU A 40 -1.73 6.27 -2.70
C LEU A 40 -0.42 5.99 -3.44
N SER A 41 0.23 4.86 -3.13
CA SER A 41 1.45 4.43 -3.82
C SER A 41 1.12 3.40 -4.91
N LEU A 42 1.30 3.81 -6.17
CA LEU A 42 1.20 2.95 -7.35
C LEU A 42 2.58 2.64 -7.94
N LEU A 43 3.62 2.72 -7.10
CA LEU A 43 5.00 2.44 -7.46
C LEU A 43 5.26 0.92 -7.59
N PRO A 44 6.39 0.53 -8.23
CA PRO A 44 6.92 -0.82 -8.11
C PRO A 44 7.03 -1.29 -6.65
N ALA A 45 6.66 -2.54 -6.38
CA ALA A 45 6.47 -3.06 -5.02
C ALA A 45 7.68 -2.92 -4.09
N HIS A 46 8.90 -2.96 -4.64
CA HIS A 46 10.14 -2.82 -3.88
C HIS A 46 10.34 -1.41 -3.30
N LEU A 47 9.66 -0.38 -3.84
CA LEU A 47 9.76 0.99 -3.37
C LEU A 47 8.79 1.33 -2.23
N HIS A 48 7.75 0.50 -2.00
CA HIS A 48 6.72 0.80 -1.01
C HIS A 48 7.27 0.95 0.41
N ALA A 49 8.32 0.21 0.78
CA ALA A 49 8.93 0.33 2.11
C ALA A 49 9.58 1.70 2.36
N HIS A 50 10.08 2.36 1.32
CA HIS A 50 10.64 3.70 1.41
C HIS A 50 9.52 4.75 1.58
N VAL A 51 8.45 4.64 0.80
CA VAL A 51 7.27 5.51 0.90
C VAL A 51 6.59 5.34 2.26
N ALA A 52 6.40 4.11 2.71
CA ALA A 52 5.78 3.79 3.99
C ALA A 52 6.55 4.37 5.17
N ARG A 53 7.89 4.31 5.14
CA ARG A 53 8.72 4.98 6.16
C ARG A 53 8.45 6.49 6.19
N ALA A 54 8.47 7.14 5.03
CA ALA A 54 8.20 8.57 4.94
C ALA A 54 6.78 8.93 5.41
N CYS A 55 5.79 8.07 5.13
CA CYS A 55 4.41 8.21 5.60
C CYS A 55 4.33 8.10 7.14
N VAL A 56 5.02 7.12 7.74
CA VAL A 56 5.10 6.98 9.21
C VAL A 56 5.75 8.20 9.85
N ASP A 57 6.86 8.70 9.29
CA ASP A 57 7.56 9.89 9.77
C ASP A 57 6.65 11.13 9.74
N ALA A 58 5.89 11.30 8.64
CA ALA A 58 4.98 12.42 8.41
C ALA A 58 3.62 12.27 9.11
N ARG A 59 3.33 11.10 9.70
CA ARG A 59 2.01 10.71 10.21
C ARG A 59 0.88 10.72 9.17
N THR A 60 1.22 10.37 7.93
CA THR A 60 0.28 10.36 6.80
C THR A 60 -0.15 8.93 6.48
N PRO A 61 -1.45 8.63 6.38
CA PRO A 61 -1.97 7.34 5.91
C PRO A 61 -1.41 6.90 4.55
N LEU A 62 -1.23 5.59 4.37
CA LEU A 62 -0.77 4.99 3.10
C LEU A 62 -1.71 3.89 2.62
N VAL A 63 -2.00 3.89 1.32
CA VAL A 63 -2.66 2.80 0.58
C VAL A 63 -1.77 2.32 -0.56
N THR A 64 -1.66 1.00 -0.75
CA THR A 64 -0.96 0.38 -1.89
C THR A 64 -1.78 -0.78 -2.47
N ALA A 65 -1.60 -1.06 -3.76
CA ALA A 65 -2.25 -2.17 -4.47
C ALA A 65 -1.31 -3.39 -4.64
N SER A 66 -0.30 -3.53 -3.79
CA SER A 66 0.71 -4.59 -3.90
C SER A 66 0.69 -5.50 -2.68
N TYR A 67 1.18 -6.73 -2.86
CA TYR A 67 1.47 -7.68 -1.78
C TYR A 67 2.34 -7.06 -0.68
N VAL A 68 2.10 -7.49 0.56
CA VAL A 68 2.90 -7.05 1.71
C VAL A 68 4.26 -7.78 1.74
N SER A 69 5.35 -7.04 1.51
CA SER A 69 6.73 -7.52 1.67
C SER A 69 7.17 -7.55 3.14
N ASP A 70 8.22 -8.32 3.47
CA ASP A 70 8.77 -8.38 4.83
C ASP A 70 9.25 -7.01 5.34
N ALA A 71 9.81 -6.19 4.45
CA ALA A 71 10.21 -4.81 4.77
C ALA A 71 9.01 -3.93 5.13
N MET A 72 7.84 -4.17 4.52
CA MET A 72 6.58 -3.53 4.88
C MET A 72 6.05 -4.06 6.22
N ARG A 73 6.09 -5.38 6.47
CA ARG A 73 5.66 -5.96 7.75
C ARG A 73 6.47 -5.42 8.94
N ALA A 74 7.78 -5.24 8.74
CA ALA A 74 8.68 -4.70 9.76
C ALA A 74 8.31 -3.27 10.21
N LEU A 75 7.54 -2.52 9.41
CA LEU A 75 7.05 -1.19 9.76
C LEU A 75 5.81 -1.19 10.65
N ALA A 76 5.12 -2.33 10.82
CA ALA A 76 3.85 -2.38 11.56
C ALA A 76 3.94 -1.83 12.99
N PRO A 77 4.97 -2.13 13.81
CA PRO A 77 5.08 -1.55 15.15
C PRO A 77 5.24 -0.03 15.13
N ALA A 78 6.03 0.50 14.20
CA ALA A 78 6.26 1.95 14.07
C ALA A 78 5.00 2.68 13.57
N ALA A 79 4.30 2.10 12.59
CA ALA A 79 3.03 2.63 12.10
C ALA A 79 1.95 2.64 13.19
N ALA A 80 1.85 1.56 13.98
CA ALA A 80 0.93 1.47 15.12
C ALA A 80 1.26 2.51 16.20
N ALA A 81 2.54 2.67 16.56
CA ALA A 81 2.98 3.66 17.53
C ALA A 81 2.72 5.11 17.06
N ALA A 82 2.82 5.36 15.76
CA ALA A 82 2.52 6.67 15.16
C ALA A 82 1.01 6.92 14.93
N GLY A 83 0.16 5.90 15.10
CA GLY A 83 -1.27 5.99 14.79
C GLY A 83 -1.57 6.10 13.29
N VAL A 84 -0.68 5.57 12.43
CA VAL A 84 -0.75 5.71 10.97
C VAL A 84 -1.27 4.42 10.34
N PRO A 85 -2.43 4.44 9.69
CA PRO A 85 -2.91 3.27 8.95
C PRO A 85 -2.11 3.09 7.66
N ILE A 86 -1.66 1.85 7.43
CA ILE A 86 -1.04 1.41 6.18
C ILE A 86 -1.85 0.25 5.64
N LEU A 87 -2.53 0.45 4.52
CA LEU A 87 -3.34 -0.56 3.85
C LEU A 87 -2.60 -1.03 2.59
N CYS A 88 -2.24 -2.30 2.55
CA CYS A 88 -1.70 -2.95 1.36
C CYS A 88 -2.77 -3.83 0.71
N GLU A 89 -2.42 -4.44 -0.42
CA GLU A 89 -3.29 -5.43 -1.07
C GLU A 89 -4.67 -4.87 -1.43
N MET A 90 -4.76 -3.58 -1.76
CA MET A 90 -6.01 -2.93 -2.17
C MET A 90 -6.13 -2.89 -3.71
N GLY A 91 -5.93 -4.03 -4.36
CA GLY A 91 -5.99 -4.22 -5.81
C GLY A 91 -7.08 -5.20 -6.26
N LEU A 92 -6.85 -5.84 -7.41
CA LEU A 92 -7.70 -6.92 -7.93
C LEU A 92 -7.32 -8.26 -7.28
N ASP A 93 -6.07 -8.68 -7.53
CA ASP A 93 -5.38 -9.83 -6.94
C ASP A 93 -3.93 -9.38 -6.68
N PRO A 94 -3.57 -9.02 -5.43
CA PRO A 94 -4.35 -9.18 -4.20
C PRO A 94 -5.30 -7.98 -3.94
N GLY A 95 -6.50 -8.26 -3.44
CA GLY A 95 -7.46 -7.30 -2.91
C GLY A 95 -8.92 -7.74 -2.99
N ILE A 96 -9.56 -7.57 -4.15
CA ILE A 96 -10.97 -7.97 -4.34
C ILE A 96 -11.15 -9.47 -4.12
N ASP A 97 -10.15 -10.28 -4.49
CA ASP A 97 -10.11 -11.71 -4.19
C ASP A 97 -10.20 -11.97 -2.67
N HIS A 98 -9.45 -11.24 -1.85
CA HIS A 98 -9.48 -11.35 -0.38
C HIS A 98 -10.83 -10.89 0.18
N MET A 99 -11.34 -9.74 -0.26
CA MET A 99 -12.61 -9.20 0.22
C MET A 99 -13.80 -10.13 -0.10
N SER A 100 -13.85 -10.65 -1.33
CA SER A 100 -14.89 -11.58 -1.76
C SER A 100 -14.78 -12.94 -1.07
N ALA A 101 -13.56 -13.48 -0.91
CA ALA A 101 -13.33 -14.69 -0.14
C ALA A 101 -13.79 -14.52 1.32
N MET A 102 -13.36 -13.46 2.00
CA MET A 102 -13.73 -13.22 3.40
C MET A 102 -15.24 -13.04 3.58
N ALA A 103 -15.92 -12.32 2.69
CA ALA A 103 -17.38 -12.17 2.73
C ALA A 103 -18.11 -13.53 2.64
N LEU A 104 -17.63 -14.44 1.79
CA LEU A 104 -18.16 -15.80 1.69
C LEU A 104 -17.88 -16.62 2.96
N LEU A 105 -16.64 -16.58 3.47
CA LEU A 105 -16.22 -17.29 4.67
C LEU A 105 -17.03 -16.85 5.89
N ASP A 106 -17.20 -15.54 6.08
CA ASP A 106 -17.94 -14.97 7.20
C ASP A 106 -19.43 -15.32 7.12
N GLY A 107 -19.99 -15.32 5.91
CA GLY A 107 -21.36 -15.80 5.69
C GLY A 107 -21.55 -17.28 6.08
N VAL A 108 -20.60 -18.16 5.75
CA VAL A 108 -20.66 -19.58 6.15
C VAL A 108 -20.57 -19.74 7.66
N ARG A 109 -19.61 -19.04 8.29
CA ARG A 109 -19.41 -19.07 9.75
C ARG A 109 -20.63 -18.56 10.50
N ALA A 110 -21.26 -17.48 10.03
CA ALA A 110 -22.46 -16.89 10.64
C ALA A 110 -23.66 -17.85 10.65
N ARG A 111 -23.68 -18.84 9.74
CA ARG A 111 -24.71 -19.89 9.68
C ARG A 111 -24.32 -21.17 10.45
N GLY A 112 -23.21 -21.15 11.18
CA GLY A 112 -22.67 -22.32 11.88
C GLY A 112 -22.08 -23.37 10.95
N GLY A 113 -21.80 -23.01 9.69
CA GLY A 113 -21.18 -23.90 8.71
C GLY A 113 -19.67 -23.96 8.82
N THR A 114 -19.09 -25.04 8.29
CA THR A 114 -17.63 -25.22 8.17
C THR A 114 -17.25 -25.25 6.70
N VAL A 115 -16.23 -24.48 6.34
CA VAL A 115 -15.69 -24.48 4.97
C VAL A 115 -14.80 -25.71 4.79
N VAL A 116 -15.16 -26.56 3.83
CA VAL A 116 -14.41 -27.78 3.51
C VAL A 116 -13.39 -27.56 2.39
N SER A 117 -13.67 -26.66 1.46
CA SER A 117 -12.77 -26.26 0.37
C SER A 117 -13.13 -24.86 -0.13
N LEU A 118 -12.12 -24.13 -0.62
CA LEU A 118 -12.25 -22.85 -1.29
C LEU A 118 -11.30 -22.85 -2.49
N ALA A 119 -11.81 -22.50 -3.66
CA ALA A 119 -11.02 -22.35 -4.88
C ALA A 119 -11.31 -20.97 -5.48
N SER A 120 -10.26 -20.26 -5.88
CA SER A 120 -10.33 -18.93 -6.49
C SER A 120 -9.45 -18.90 -7.74
N ALA A 121 -9.93 -18.25 -8.80
CA ALA A 121 -9.21 -18.07 -10.04
C ALA A 121 -9.43 -16.63 -10.53
N CYS A 122 -8.36 -15.98 -10.99
CA CYS A 122 -8.33 -14.63 -11.51
C CYS A 122 -7.52 -14.59 -12.83
N GLY A 123 -7.78 -13.61 -13.70
CA GLY A 123 -7.11 -13.42 -14.98
C GLY A 123 -7.23 -12.00 -15.50
#